data_AF-A0A519MQY9-F1
#
_entry.id   AF-A0A519MQY9-F1
#
_cell.length_a   1.000
_cell.length_b   1.000
_cell.length_c   1.000
_cell.angle_alpha   90.00
_cell.angle_beta   90.00
_cell.angle_gamma   90.00
#
_symmetry.space_group_name_H-M   'P 1'
#
loop_
_entity.id
_entity.type
_entity.pdbx_description
1 polymer ?
#
loop_
_entity_poly.entity_id
_entity_poly.type
_entity_poly.pdbx_seq_one_letter_code
_entity_poly.pdbx_strand_id
1 'polypeptide(L)'
;MSEIIEFNRSGYKVRVVKYSASYNRKTRKRKKIDLISSYIYNSDNVLLQIVDTVPFNIPEINNRYFTYDSKGKLESSNYYRGEFETPDYVTKYSHNPYRETTIQEKDSIIVYQKTKEFEKDFYVKRFYGFSLEPKLKRITKNGNTLQYSDESDLSKFNDDKVIKNLFDKEGKLISSDIKSIYMNDRITTYHIVYSYYKNDLIKSIRGYVPYFFTYEYYE
;
A
#
# COMPACT_ATOMS: atom_id res chain seq x y z
N MET A 1 14.67 -6.91 -0.06
CA MET A 1 15.35 -5.73 -0.66
C MET A 1 16.07 -4.95 0.46
N SER A 2 16.78 -3.85 0.20
CA SER A 2 17.27 -2.97 1.29
C SER A 2 16.99 -1.52 0.98
N GLU A 3 16.64 -0.73 1.99
CA GLU A 3 16.34 0.70 1.83
C GLU A 3 17.01 1.55 2.92
N ILE A 4 17.28 2.81 2.59
CA ILE A 4 17.68 3.85 3.53
C ILE A 4 16.58 4.91 3.54
N ILE A 5 16.07 5.24 4.72
CA ILE A 5 15.05 6.27 4.93
C ILE A 5 15.69 7.42 5.70
N GLU A 6 15.57 8.62 5.16
CA GLU A 6 16.02 9.86 5.80
C GLU A 6 14.81 10.64 6.33
N PHE A 7 14.96 11.20 7.52
CA PHE A 7 13.94 12.02 8.19
C PHE A 7 14.47 13.42 8.47
N ASN A 8 13.61 14.42 8.43
CA ASN A 8 13.95 15.77 8.90
C ASN A 8 13.94 15.84 10.44
N ARG A 9 14.33 16.99 10.99
CA ARG A 9 14.37 17.24 12.44
C ARG A 9 13.01 17.10 13.14
N SER A 10 11.92 17.25 12.39
CA SER A 10 10.55 17.11 12.88
C SER A 10 10.02 15.67 12.74
N GLY A 11 10.84 14.73 12.27
CA GLY A 11 10.48 13.31 12.13
C GLY A 11 9.71 12.97 10.85
N TYR A 12 9.57 13.89 9.89
CA TYR A 12 8.95 13.59 8.61
C TYR A 12 9.97 12.97 7.65
N LYS A 13 9.54 11.94 6.92
CA LYS A 13 10.34 11.27 5.89
C LYS A 13 10.63 12.25 4.76
N VAL A 14 11.89 12.49 4.42
CA VAL A 14 12.27 13.42 3.34
C VAL A 14 12.82 12.72 2.11
N ARG A 15 13.45 11.54 2.31
CA ARG A 15 14.07 10.80 1.22
C ARG A 15 14.09 9.30 1.51
N VAL A 16 13.87 8.51 0.48
CA VAL A 16 14.06 7.05 0.51
C VAL A 16 14.95 6.64 -0.64
N VAL A 17 15.97 5.83 -0.36
CA VAL A 17 16.81 5.21 -1.37
C VAL A 17 16.62 3.70 -1.29
N LYS A 18 15.98 3.12 -2.32
CA LYS A 18 15.82 1.67 -2.43
C LYS A 18 16.96 1.08 -3.23
N TYR A 19 17.47 -0.04 -2.76
CA TYR A 19 18.54 -0.78 -3.42
C TYR A 19 18.08 -2.15 -3.87
N SER A 20 18.67 -2.62 -4.97
CA SER A 20 18.51 -3.97 -5.47
C SER A 20 18.80 -5.01 -4.38
N ALA A 21 18.15 -6.17 -4.49
CA ALA A 21 18.48 -7.33 -3.67
C ALA A 21 19.99 -7.66 -3.75
N SER A 22 20.51 -8.25 -2.66
CA SER A 22 21.93 -8.44 -2.32
C SER A 22 22.84 -8.96 -3.44
N TYR A 23 24.16 -8.75 -3.26
CA TYR A 23 25.24 -9.28 -4.08
C TYR A 23 24.99 -10.72 -4.57
N ASN A 24 24.78 -10.88 -5.87
CA ASN A 24 24.74 -12.19 -6.49
C ASN A 24 26.17 -12.68 -6.73
N ARG A 25 26.62 -13.64 -5.91
CA ARG A 25 27.98 -14.22 -5.96
C ARG A 25 28.36 -14.79 -7.33
N LYS A 26 27.36 -15.22 -8.13
CA LYS A 26 27.55 -15.80 -9.47
C LYS A 26 27.76 -14.73 -10.55
N THR A 27 27.23 -13.52 -10.36
CA THR A 27 27.32 -12.42 -11.35
C THR A 27 28.21 -11.25 -10.93
N ARG A 28 28.76 -11.26 -9.70
CA ARG A 28 29.61 -10.20 -9.12
C ARG A 28 29.02 -8.78 -9.16
N LYS A 29 27.70 -8.63 -9.28
CA LYS A 29 27.07 -7.29 -9.36
C LYS A 29 26.94 -6.65 -7.97
N ARG A 30 27.42 -5.40 -7.85
CA ARG A 30 27.24 -4.54 -6.65
C ARG A 30 25.77 -4.18 -6.47
N LYS A 31 25.35 -3.86 -5.23
CA LYS A 31 24.03 -3.27 -4.96
C LYS A 31 23.87 -1.99 -5.80
N LYS A 32 22.74 -1.88 -6.47
CA LYS A 32 22.37 -0.72 -7.29
C LYS A 32 21.24 0.04 -6.63
N ILE A 33 21.14 1.33 -6.90
CA ILE A 33 20.00 2.14 -6.46
C ILE A 33 18.86 1.92 -7.45
N ASP A 34 17.79 1.27 -7.01
CA ASP A 34 16.65 1.00 -7.88
C ASP A 34 15.73 2.23 -7.97
N LEU A 35 15.61 2.99 -6.88
CA LEU A 35 14.71 4.13 -6.77
C LEU A 35 15.21 5.13 -5.73
N ILE A 36 15.09 6.41 -6.03
CA ILE A 36 15.20 7.49 -5.05
C ILE A 36 13.87 8.22 -5.00
N SER A 37 13.20 8.22 -3.86
CA SER A 37 11.97 8.98 -3.62
C SER A 37 12.27 10.19 -2.76
N SER A 38 11.88 11.38 -3.20
CA SER A 38 11.98 12.64 -2.44
C SER A 38 10.58 13.12 -2.06
N TYR A 39 10.40 13.54 -0.80
CA TYR A 39 9.11 13.91 -0.23
C TYR A 39 9.08 15.41 0.02
N ILE A 40 8.12 16.11 -0.59
CA ILE A 40 8.00 17.56 -0.56
C ILE A 40 6.76 17.93 0.25
N TYR A 41 6.96 18.80 1.24
CA TYR A 41 5.93 19.25 2.17
C TYR A 41 5.71 20.76 2.05
N ASN A 42 4.51 21.23 2.42
CA ASN A 42 4.25 22.65 2.61
C ASN A 42 4.79 23.15 3.97
N SER A 43 4.59 24.43 4.28
CA SER A 43 4.99 25.04 5.56
C SER A 43 4.30 24.42 6.79
N ASP A 44 3.13 23.83 6.60
CA ASP A 44 2.35 23.17 7.65
C ASP A 44 2.69 21.68 7.79
N ASN A 45 3.76 21.21 7.13
CA ASN A 45 4.19 19.81 7.07
C ASN A 45 3.16 18.85 6.45
N VAL A 46 2.31 19.34 5.55
CA VAL A 46 1.43 18.51 4.71
C VAL A 46 2.19 18.07 3.47
N LEU A 47 2.17 16.77 3.17
CA LEU A 47 2.85 16.18 2.01
C LEU A 47 2.17 16.62 0.71
N LEU A 48 2.86 17.37 -0.14
CA LEU A 48 2.30 17.83 -1.42
C LEU A 48 2.70 16.94 -2.59
N GLN A 49 3.93 16.40 -2.56
CA GLN A 49 4.49 15.69 -3.70
C GLN A 49 5.49 14.61 -3.27
N ILE A 50 5.52 13.53 -4.04
CA ILE A 50 6.64 12.59 -4.08
C ILE A 50 7.26 12.62 -5.47
N VAL A 51 8.59 12.76 -5.53
CA VAL A 51 9.39 12.68 -6.75
C VAL A 51 10.20 11.40 -6.74
N ASP A 52 9.89 10.49 -7.64
CA ASP A 52 10.51 9.19 -7.80
C ASP A 52 11.51 9.25 -8.97
N THR A 53 12.79 9.04 -8.69
CA THR A 53 13.87 9.02 -9.69
C THR A 53 14.40 7.61 -9.86
N VAL A 54 14.28 7.07 -11.07
CA VAL A 54 14.88 5.78 -11.45
C VAL A 54 16.21 6.05 -12.16
N PRO A 55 17.38 5.77 -11.53
CA PRO A 55 18.66 6.26 -12.02
C PRO A 55 19.27 5.45 -13.18
N PHE A 56 18.64 4.36 -13.64
CA PHE A 56 19.21 3.46 -14.64
C PHE A 56 18.46 3.49 -15.98
N ASN A 57 19.22 3.35 -17.07
CA ASN A 57 18.84 3.44 -18.49
C ASN A 57 18.58 4.88 -18.98
N ILE A 58 17.36 5.38 -18.80
CA ILE A 58 16.96 6.75 -19.11
C ILE A 58 16.36 7.26 -17.80
N PRO A 59 16.94 8.31 -17.17
CA PRO A 59 16.41 8.83 -15.92
C PRO A 59 14.93 9.17 -16.11
N GLU A 60 14.08 8.40 -15.45
CA GLU A 60 12.64 8.66 -15.43
C GLU A 60 12.32 9.32 -14.10
N ILE A 61 11.72 10.50 -14.18
CA ILE A 61 11.25 11.24 -13.02
C ILE A 61 9.73 11.09 -13.00
N ASN A 62 9.26 10.28 -12.06
CA ASN A 62 7.84 10.06 -11.83
C ASN A 62 7.39 10.97 -10.70
N ASN A 63 6.21 11.56 -10.84
CA ASN A 63 5.69 12.52 -9.87
C ASN A 63 4.37 12.01 -9.32
N ARG A 64 4.18 12.14 -8.00
CA ARG A 64 2.87 11.96 -7.37
C ARG A 64 2.49 13.22 -6.61
N TYR A 65 1.40 13.85 -6.99
CA TYR A 65 0.86 15.02 -6.30
C TYR A 65 -0.33 14.63 -5.44
N PHE A 66 -0.49 15.27 -4.30
CA PHE A 66 -1.54 14.99 -3.32
C PHE A 66 -2.43 16.22 -3.11
N THR A 67 -3.74 16.01 -3.06
CA THR A 67 -4.73 17.05 -2.74
C THR A 67 -5.48 16.67 -1.48
N TYR A 68 -5.86 17.69 -0.70
CA TYR A 68 -6.51 17.53 0.59
C TYR A 68 -7.79 18.35 0.63
N ASP A 69 -8.79 17.87 1.36
CA ASP A 69 -10.03 18.60 1.60
C ASP A 69 -9.82 19.75 2.60
N SER A 70 -10.87 20.56 2.82
CA SER A 70 -10.85 21.69 3.76
C SER A 70 -10.64 21.28 5.23
N LYS A 71 -10.72 19.98 5.55
CA LYS A 71 -10.46 19.41 6.88
C LYS A 71 -9.06 18.78 6.96
N GLY A 72 -8.24 18.90 5.92
CA GLY A 72 -6.89 18.34 5.86
C GLY A 72 -6.86 16.82 5.63
N LYS A 73 -7.96 16.20 5.19
CA LYS A 73 -7.96 14.77 4.81
C LYS A 73 -7.53 14.62 3.36
N LEU A 74 -6.72 13.60 3.09
CA LEU A 74 -6.27 13.30 1.73
C LEU A 74 -7.47 12.98 0.84
N GLU A 75 -7.69 13.76 -0.21
CA GLU A 75 -8.83 13.61 -1.12
C GLU A 75 -8.44 12.84 -2.38
N SER A 76 -7.29 13.17 -2.96
CA SER A 76 -6.80 12.50 -4.16
C SER A 76 -5.28 12.49 -4.27
N SER A 77 -4.76 11.60 -5.12
CA SER A 77 -3.39 11.67 -5.60
C SER A 77 -3.30 11.36 -7.09
N ASN A 78 -2.51 12.14 -7.81
CA ASN A 78 -2.30 11.99 -9.25
C ASN A 78 -0.86 11.54 -9.49
N TYR A 79 -0.69 10.40 -10.15
CA TYR A 79 0.62 9.84 -10.51
C TYR A 79 0.92 10.09 -11.98
N TYR A 80 2.05 10.72 -12.25
CA TYR A 80 2.58 11.04 -13.56
C TYR A 80 3.85 10.25 -13.78
N ARG A 81 3.90 9.54 -14.91
CA ARG A 81 5.10 8.84 -15.34
C ARG A 81 5.90 9.77 -16.25
N GLY A 82 7.17 10.04 -15.97
CA GLY A 82 7.96 10.99 -16.76
C GLY A 82 7.30 12.38 -16.90
N GLU A 83 7.38 12.95 -18.11
CA GLU A 83 6.91 14.31 -18.43
C GLU A 83 5.50 14.36 -19.07
N PHE A 84 4.66 13.34 -18.88
CA PHE A 84 3.30 13.35 -19.44
C PHE A 84 2.42 14.43 -18.80
N GLU A 85 1.61 15.11 -19.62
CA GLU A 85 0.66 16.15 -19.17
C GLU A 85 -0.53 15.56 -18.40
N THR A 86 -0.88 14.30 -18.66
CA THR A 86 -1.99 13.59 -18.02
C THR A 86 -1.47 12.53 -17.04
N PRO A 87 -2.15 12.32 -15.89
CA PRO A 87 -1.74 11.30 -14.94
C PRO A 87 -1.97 9.89 -15.53
N ASP A 88 -1.01 8.98 -15.30
CA ASP A 88 -1.13 7.55 -15.61
C ASP A 88 -2.10 6.86 -14.64
N TYR A 89 -2.15 7.33 -13.38
CA TYR A 89 -3.14 6.90 -12.41
C TYR A 89 -3.68 8.08 -11.60
N VAL A 90 -4.99 8.05 -11.34
CA VAL A 90 -5.66 8.92 -10.38
C VAL A 90 -6.18 8.06 -9.24
N THR A 91 -5.84 8.40 -8.00
CA THR A 91 -6.37 7.73 -6.80
C THR A 91 -7.25 8.69 -6.04
N LYS A 92 -8.47 8.28 -5.72
CA LYS A 92 -9.45 9.04 -4.94
C LYS A 92 -9.68 8.36 -3.60
N TYR A 93 -9.79 9.15 -2.56
CA TYR A 93 -9.98 8.71 -1.19
C TYR A 93 -11.28 9.31 -0.64
N SER A 94 -12.19 8.45 -0.18
CA SER A 94 -13.43 8.86 0.46
C SER A 94 -13.40 8.49 1.93
N HIS A 95 -13.67 9.47 2.80
CA HIS A 95 -13.57 9.33 4.25
C HIS A 95 -14.93 9.57 4.91
N ASN A 96 -15.57 8.49 5.36
CA ASN A 96 -16.77 8.54 6.19
C ASN A 96 -16.46 8.00 7.60
N PRO A 97 -17.23 8.38 8.63
CA PRO A 97 -16.94 8.02 10.03
C PRO A 97 -16.71 6.52 10.28
N TYR A 98 -17.41 5.65 9.55
CA TYR A 98 -17.32 4.20 9.70
C TYR A 98 -16.87 3.49 8.42
N ARG A 99 -16.39 4.25 7.43
CA ARG A 99 -16.03 3.70 6.13
C ARG A 99 -15.03 4.55 5.39
N GLU A 100 -13.96 3.93 4.94
CA GLU A 100 -13.02 4.54 4.00
C GLU A 100 -13.02 3.77 2.69
N THR A 101 -13.02 4.47 1.57
CA THR A 101 -12.92 3.85 0.24
C THR A 101 -11.77 4.49 -0.53
N THR A 102 -10.90 3.67 -1.10
CA THR A 102 -9.86 4.07 -2.05
C THR A 102 -10.23 3.52 -3.41
N ILE A 103 -10.21 4.37 -4.43
CA ILE A 103 -10.45 4.01 -5.83
C ILE A 103 -9.26 4.48 -6.64
N GLN A 104 -8.70 3.62 -7.49
CA GLN A 104 -7.67 3.98 -8.45
C GLN A 104 -8.22 3.81 -9.86
N GLU A 105 -8.05 4.83 -10.67
CA GLU A 105 -8.47 4.92 -12.07
C GLU A 105 -7.25 5.03 -12.98
N LYS A 106 -7.31 4.34 -14.13
CA LYS A 106 -6.40 4.49 -15.26
C LYS A 106 -7.25 4.64 -16.52
N ASP A 107 -7.08 5.73 -17.26
CA ASP A 107 -7.86 6.02 -18.48
C ASP A 107 -9.39 5.84 -18.29
N SER A 108 -9.92 6.31 -17.16
CA SER A 108 -11.33 6.16 -16.72
C SER A 108 -11.78 4.76 -16.31
N ILE A 109 -10.91 3.74 -16.39
CA ILE A 109 -11.19 2.40 -15.89
C ILE A 109 -10.78 2.32 -14.42
N ILE A 110 -11.70 1.89 -13.55
CA ILE A 110 -11.38 1.58 -12.14
C ILE A 110 -10.56 0.29 -12.11
N VAL A 111 -9.26 0.42 -11.94
CA VAL A 111 -8.31 -0.71 -11.87
C VAL A 111 -8.17 -1.25 -10.46
N TYR A 112 -8.55 -0.47 -9.45
CA TYR A 112 -8.50 -0.91 -8.06
C TYR A 112 -9.55 -0.20 -7.22
N GLN A 113 -10.17 -0.95 -6.32
CA GLN A 113 -11.02 -0.41 -5.27
C GLN A 113 -10.80 -1.18 -3.98
N LYS A 114 -10.64 -0.48 -2.87
CA LYS A 114 -10.60 -1.09 -1.52
C LYS A 114 -11.42 -0.26 -0.56
N THR A 115 -12.34 -0.91 0.13
CA THR A 115 -13.18 -0.35 1.18
C THR A 115 -12.77 -0.95 2.52
N LYS A 116 -12.64 -0.09 3.53
CA LYS A 116 -12.48 -0.46 4.94
C LYS A 116 -13.72 -0.03 5.70
N GLU A 117 -14.27 -0.93 6.50
CA GLU A 117 -15.38 -0.64 7.40
C GLU A 117 -14.94 -0.77 8.84
N PHE A 118 -15.39 0.16 9.67
CA PHE A 118 -15.00 0.26 11.06
C PHE A 118 -16.17 -0.02 11.99
N GLU A 119 -15.86 -0.50 13.19
CA GLU A 119 -16.74 -0.57 14.33
C GLU A 119 -16.10 0.16 15.52
N LYS A 120 -16.93 0.70 16.41
CA LYS A 120 -16.47 1.50 17.57
C LYS A 120 -15.39 2.52 17.16
N ASP A 121 -15.74 3.31 16.15
CA ASP A 121 -14.97 4.40 15.54
C ASP A 121 -13.71 4.00 14.76
N PHE A 122 -12.87 3.10 15.26
CA PHE A 122 -11.56 2.84 14.66
C PHE A 122 -11.19 1.36 14.46
N TYR A 123 -11.90 0.42 15.07
CA TYR A 123 -11.57 -1.01 14.90
C TYR A 123 -12.05 -1.48 13.54
N VAL A 124 -11.16 -2.09 12.75
CA VAL A 124 -11.57 -2.58 11.43
C VAL A 124 -12.42 -3.83 11.61
N LYS A 125 -13.60 -3.79 10.99
CA LYS A 125 -14.57 -4.88 10.91
C LYS A 125 -14.46 -5.63 9.59
N ARG A 126 -14.17 -4.93 8.49
CA ARG A 126 -14.09 -5.54 7.16
C ARG A 126 -13.16 -4.78 6.22
N PHE A 127 -12.47 -5.53 5.38
CA PHE A 127 -11.85 -5.02 4.15
C PHE A 127 -12.51 -5.72 2.98
N TYR A 128 -12.88 -5.02 1.93
CA TYR A 128 -13.32 -5.66 0.69
C TYR A 128 -13.01 -4.79 -0.51
N GLY A 129 -12.91 -5.40 -1.67
CA GLY A 129 -12.56 -4.68 -2.87
C GLY A 129 -12.12 -5.59 -4.00
N PHE A 130 -11.47 -4.99 -4.98
CA PHE A 130 -10.88 -5.72 -6.10
C PHE A 130 -9.68 -5.00 -6.69
N SER A 131 -8.83 -5.76 -7.36
CA SER A 131 -7.87 -5.27 -8.36
C SER A 131 -8.22 -5.85 -9.74
N LEU A 132 -7.96 -5.07 -10.78
CA LEU A 132 -7.85 -5.55 -12.15
C LEU A 132 -6.37 -5.68 -12.47
N GLU A 133 -5.95 -6.91 -12.76
CA GLU A 133 -4.55 -7.19 -13.12
C GLU A 133 -4.49 -7.84 -14.51
N PRO A 134 -3.45 -7.55 -15.30
CA PRO A 134 -3.21 -8.20 -16.58
C PRO A 134 -3.20 -9.73 -16.48
N LYS A 135 -3.88 -10.41 -17.42
CA LYS A 135 -3.84 -11.88 -17.47
C LYS A 135 -2.45 -12.35 -17.85
N LEU A 136 -1.95 -13.31 -17.06
CA LEU A 136 -0.74 -14.05 -17.39
C LEU A 136 -1.06 -15.08 -18.47
N LYS A 137 -0.57 -14.84 -19.69
CA LYS A 137 -0.69 -15.73 -20.84
C LYS A 137 0.60 -16.50 -21.06
N ARG A 138 0.50 -17.69 -21.63
CA ARG A 138 1.63 -18.54 -22.01
C ARG A 138 1.58 -18.84 -23.50
N ILE A 139 2.70 -18.65 -24.19
CA ILE A 139 2.88 -19.07 -25.57
C ILE A 139 4.06 -20.03 -25.62
N THR A 140 3.88 -21.17 -26.28
CA THR A 140 4.97 -22.08 -26.61
C THR A 140 5.41 -21.82 -28.04
N LYS A 141 6.65 -21.37 -28.23
CA LYS A 141 7.26 -21.14 -29.55
C LYS A 141 8.58 -21.89 -29.61
N ASN A 142 8.74 -22.76 -30.62
CA ASN A 142 9.95 -23.58 -30.85
C ASN A 142 10.39 -24.38 -29.60
N GLY A 143 9.44 -24.98 -28.87
CA GLY A 143 9.72 -25.78 -27.66
C GLY A 143 9.98 -24.96 -26.39
N ASN A 144 10.09 -23.62 -26.49
CA ASN A 144 10.24 -22.74 -25.34
C ASN A 144 8.90 -22.12 -24.95
N THR A 145 8.50 -22.26 -23.69
CA THR A 145 7.32 -21.58 -23.14
C THR A 145 7.71 -20.21 -22.60
N LEU A 146 7.12 -19.17 -23.16
CA LEU A 146 7.21 -17.79 -22.70
C LEU A 146 5.92 -17.42 -21.97
N GLN A 147 6.06 -16.79 -20.80
CA GLN A 147 4.94 -16.22 -20.06
C GLN A 147 5.00 -14.70 -20.17
N TYR A 148 3.87 -14.07 -20.47
CA TYR A 148 3.76 -12.61 -20.58
C TYR A 148 2.44 -12.13 -19.95
N SER A 149 2.43 -10.89 -19.48
CA SER A 149 1.21 -10.20 -19.06
C SER A 149 0.60 -9.49 -20.26
N ASP A 150 -0.70 -9.65 -20.45
CA ASP A 150 -1.45 -8.92 -21.47
C ASP A 150 -2.19 -7.75 -20.82
N GLU A 151 -1.65 -6.54 -20.98
CA GLU A 151 -2.21 -5.30 -20.43
C GLU A 151 -3.59 -4.95 -21.04
N SER A 152 -3.95 -5.56 -22.18
CA SER A 152 -5.26 -5.37 -22.81
C SER A 152 -6.33 -6.34 -22.32
N ASP A 153 -5.94 -7.41 -21.62
CA ASP A 153 -6.82 -8.47 -21.16
C ASP A 153 -6.73 -8.62 -19.64
N LEU A 154 -7.60 -7.90 -18.94
CA LEU A 154 -7.59 -7.80 -17.47
C LEU A 154 -8.43 -8.90 -16.82
N SER A 155 -7.98 -9.37 -15.65
CA SER A 155 -8.71 -10.24 -14.74
C SER A 155 -9.04 -9.51 -13.45
N LYS A 156 -10.26 -9.73 -12.94
CA LYS A 156 -10.70 -9.20 -11.65
C LYS A 156 -10.37 -10.16 -10.51
N PHE A 157 -9.64 -9.65 -9.54
CA PHE A 157 -9.31 -10.34 -8.30
C PHE A 157 -10.03 -9.64 -7.15
N ASN A 158 -10.99 -10.33 -6.55
CA ASN A 158 -11.68 -9.82 -5.37
C ASN A 158 -10.94 -10.26 -4.11
N ASP A 159 -10.85 -9.32 -3.19
CA ASP A 159 -10.34 -9.55 -1.85
C ASP A 159 -11.44 -9.20 -0.85
N ASP A 160 -11.63 -10.05 0.15
CA ASP A 160 -12.56 -9.83 1.26
C ASP A 160 -11.94 -10.34 2.55
N LYS A 161 -11.93 -9.51 3.58
CA LYS A 161 -11.46 -9.88 4.91
C LYS A 161 -12.46 -9.41 5.93
N VAL A 162 -13.12 -10.37 6.58
CA VAL A 162 -14.06 -10.12 7.67
C VAL A 162 -13.34 -10.35 9.00
N ILE A 163 -13.51 -9.41 9.91
CA ILE A 163 -12.94 -9.42 11.26
C ILE A 163 -14.09 -9.35 12.25
N LYS A 164 -14.21 -10.37 13.11
CA LYS A 164 -15.15 -10.35 14.23
C LYS A 164 -14.37 -10.03 15.49
N ASN A 165 -14.52 -8.79 15.96
CA ASN A 165 -13.85 -8.32 17.16
C ASN A 165 -14.68 -8.65 18.41
N LEU A 166 -14.00 -9.12 19.45
CA LEU A 166 -14.57 -9.32 20.78
C LEU A 166 -13.96 -8.31 21.75
N PHE A 167 -14.83 -7.64 22.50
CA PHE A 167 -14.43 -6.61 23.45
C PHE A 167 -14.78 -7.03 24.88
N ASP A 168 -14.02 -6.54 25.85
CA ASP A 168 -14.39 -6.64 27.27
C ASP A 168 -15.49 -5.63 27.62
N LYS A 169 -15.89 -5.64 28.91
CA LYS A 169 -16.90 -4.74 29.46
C LYS A 169 -16.47 -3.28 29.46
N GLU A 170 -15.16 -3.02 29.48
CA GLU A 170 -14.59 -1.67 29.39
C GLU A 170 -14.41 -1.20 27.93
N GLY A 171 -14.69 -2.07 26.95
CA GLY A 171 -14.59 -1.77 25.52
C GLY A 171 -13.21 -2.02 24.90
N LYS A 172 -12.27 -2.65 25.61
CA LYS A 172 -10.95 -3.03 25.06
C LYS A 172 -11.06 -4.30 24.23
N LEU A 173 -10.30 -4.38 23.13
CA LEU A 173 -10.31 -5.52 22.22
C LEU A 173 -9.59 -6.71 22.85
N ILE A 174 -10.30 -7.82 23.11
CA ILE A 174 -9.72 -9.04 23.71
C ILE A 174 -9.22 -9.98 22.61
N SER A 175 -10.00 -10.16 21.55
CA SER A 175 -9.65 -11.06 20.46
C SER A 175 -10.33 -10.68 19.15
N SER A 176 -9.82 -11.22 18.05
CA SER A 176 -10.38 -11.07 16.71
C SER A 176 -10.36 -12.42 15.98
N ASP A 177 -11.52 -12.85 15.49
CA ASP A 177 -11.60 -13.93 14.50
C ASP A 177 -11.55 -13.34 13.10
N ILE A 178 -10.59 -13.79 12.29
CA ILE A 178 -10.35 -13.23 10.97
C ILE A 178 -10.57 -14.32 9.92
N LYS A 179 -11.40 -14.00 8.92
CA LYS A 179 -11.56 -14.77 7.69
C LYS A 179 -11.18 -13.88 6.51
N SER A 180 -10.15 -14.28 5.78
CA SER A 180 -9.67 -13.61 4.58
C SER A 180 -9.91 -14.49 3.36
N ILE A 181 -10.37 -13.90 2.27
CA ILE A 181 -10.48 -14.44 0.92
C ILE A 181 -9.59 -13.56 0.05
N TYR A 182 -8.55 -14.14 -0.54
CA TYR A 182 -7.60 -13.43 -1.38
C TYR A 182 -7.61 -14.02 -2.79
N MET A 183 -7.54 -13.18 -3.82
CA MET A 183 -7.58 -13.60 -5.23
C MET A 183 -8.74 -14.56 -5.55
N ASN A 184 -9.94 -14.22 -5.08
CA ASN A 184 -11.20 -14.98 -5.27
C ASN A 184 -11.35 -16.30 -4.49
N ASP A 185 -10.30 -17.09 -4.24
CA ASP A 185 -10.45 -18.46 -3.70
C ASP A 185 -9.52 -18.84 -2.54
N ARG A 186 -8.49 -18.05 -2.22
CA ARG A 186 -7.56 -18.35 -1.14
C ARG A 186 -8.14 -17.94 0.20
N ILE A 187 -8.76 -18.91 0.86
CA ILE A 187 -9.38 -18.70 2.17
C ILE A 187 -8.36 -18.95 3.28
N THR A 188 -8.19 -17.98 4.18
CA THR A 188 -7.37 -18.11 5.39
C THR A 188 -8.17 -17.68 6.59
N THR A 189 -8.15 -18.50 7.64
CA THR A 189 -8.82 -18.21 8.92
C THR A 189 -7.81 -18.25 10.05
N TYR A 190 -7.84 -17.27 10.93
CA TYR A 190 -6.96 -17.21 12.10
C TYR A 190 -7.61 -16.43 13.24
N HIS A 191 -7.17 -16.74 14.46
CA HIS A 191 -7.62 -16.10 15.68
C HIS A 191 -6.46 -15.29 16.29
N ILE A 192 -6.72 -14.04 16.64
CA ILE A 192 -5.76 -13.18 17.34
C ILE A 192 -6.28 -12.93 18.74
N VAL A 193 -5.40 -13.11 19.74
CA VAL A 193 -5.65 -12.72 21.13
C VAL A 193 -4.76 -11.53 21.46
N TYR A 194 -5.34 -10.50 22.07
CA TYR A 194 -4.63 -9.29 22.47
C TYR A 194 -4.37 -9.30 23.96
N SER A 195 -3.25 -8.68 24.35
CA SER A 195 -2.89 -8.44 25.73
C SER A 195 -2.47 -7.00 25.87
N TYR A 196 -2.57 -6.44 27.07
CA TYR A 196 -2.29 -5.02 27.31
C TYR A 196 -1.26 -4.84 28.42
N TYR A 197 -0.49 -3.76 28.33
CA TYR A 197 0.31 -3.23 29.43
C TYR A 197 -0.59 -2.53 30.45
N LYS A 198 -0.05 -2.24 31.65
CA LYS A 198 -0.81 -1.55 32.71
C LYS A 198 -1.26 -0.13 32.31
N ASN A 199 -0.61 0.48 31.33
CA ASN A 199 -0.96 1.78 30.76
C ASN A 199 -1.86 1.66 29.51
N ASP A 200 -2.54 0.52 29.33
CA ASP A 200 -3.51 0.26 28.27
C ASP A 200 -2.98 0.24 26.84
N LEU A 201 -1.66 0.22 26.66
CA LEU A 201 -1.05 -0.06 25.36
C LEU A 201 -1.15 -1.57 25.04
N ILE A 202 -1.53 -1.91 23.80
CA ILE A 202 -1.49 -3.29 23.31
C ILE A 202 -0.05 -3.82 23.44
N LYS A 203 0.10 -5.08 23.83
CA LYS A 203 1.35 -5.84 23.82
C LYS A 203 1.49 -6.49 22.45
N SER A 204 2.49 -6.09 21.68
CA SER A 204 2.87 -6.78 20.44
C SER A 204 3.75 -7.97 20.79
N ILE A 205 3.48 -9.13 20.17
CA ILE A 205 4.27 -10.38 20.30
C ILE A 205 5.74 -10.18 19.88
N ARG A 206 6.08 -9.09 19.17
CA ARG A 206 7.44 -8.78 18.70
C ARG A 206 8.10 -7.54 19.28
N GLY A 207 7.58 -6.97 20.36
CA GLY A 207 8.13 -5.74 20.96
C GLY A 207 7.94 -4.54 20.03
N TYR A 208 7.48 -3.42 20.60
CA TYR A 208 6.95 -2.26 19.88
C TYR A 208 5.57 -2.50 19.24
N VAL A 209 4.57 -1.92 19.89
CA VAL A 209 3.34 -1.48 19.23
C VAL A 209 3.58 -0.05 18.79
N PRO A 210 3.53 0.26 17.48
CA PRO A 210 3.11 1.58 17.10
C PRO A 210 1.59 1.63 17.21
N TYR A 211 1.12 2.76 17.76
CA TYR A 211 -0.22 3.28 17.53
C TYR A 211 -0.73 2.89 16.14
N PHE A 212 -1.99 2.44 16.09
CA PHE A 212 -2.92 2.50 14.96
C PHE A 212 -2.29 2.77 13.58
N PHE A 213 -2.57 1.90 12.60
CA PHE A 213 -2.12 1.94 11.19
C PHE A 213 -1.02 0.92 10.85
N THR A 214 -1.46 -0.23 10.36
CA THR A 214 -0.66 -1.11 9.52
C THR A 214 -0.30 -0.36 8.24
N TYR A 215 0.96 0.07 8.10
CA TYR A 215 1.55 0.28 6.78
C TYR A 215 1.84 -1.11 6.20
N GLU A 216 1.25 -1.43 5.04
CA GLU A 216 1.66 -2.58 4.24
C GLU A 216 3.08 -2.29 3.71
N TYR A 217 4.09 -2.87 4.36
CA TYR A 217 5.46 -2.90 3.88
C TYR A 217 5.66 -4.20 3.09
N TYR A 218 5.89 -4.11 1.78
CA TYR A 218 6.31 -5.24 0.96
C TYR A 218 7.83 -5.19 0.77
N GLU A 219 8.49 -6.31 1.11
CA GLU A 219 9.95 -6.56 1.11
C GLU A 219 10.66 -6.43 -0.25
#